data_AF-A0A7W7ZCJ8-F1
#
_entry.id   AF-A0A7W7ZCJ8-F1
#
_cell.length_a   1.000
_cell.length_b   1.000
_cell.length_c   1.000
_cell.angle_alpha   90.00
_cell.angle_beta   90.00
_cell.angle_gamma   90.00
#
_symmetry.space_group_name_H-M   'P 1'
#
loop_
_entity.id
_entity.type
_entity.pdbx_description
1 polymer ?
#
loop_
_entity_poly.entity_id
_entity_poly.type
_entity_poly.pdbx_seq_one_letter_code
_entity_poly.pdbx_strand_id
1 'polypeptide(L)'
;MPQTHIQEHIDVIARHEQEFLANRTWSERLGDNIGAFAGSFPFVILHLLAFIFWFVVNTWHIFGIRQFDPPPYSLLGTLVAVEAILLASFILMRQSRMGKRADERDHLMLQILLLTEKEITAVLGVDRQIARKMGLESVANATELKELSQHTSIEDVAQTLRESLPETDQ
;
A
#
# COMPACT_ATOMS: atom_id res chain seq x y z
N MET A 1 19.05 20.56 27.68
CA MET A 1 18.94 20.94 26.27
C MET A 1 18.38 19.75 25.49
N PRO A 2 17.05 19.66 25.29
CA PRO A 2 16.37 18.49 24.68
C PRO A 2 16.17 18.56 23.15
N GLN A 3 16.63 19.63 22.49
CA GLN A 3 16.30 19.96 21.09
C GLN A 3 17.19 19.28 20.03
N THR A 4 18.36 18.74 20.41
CA THR A 4 19.33 18.17 19.45
C THR A 4 18.92 16.81 18.88
N HIS A 5 18.28 15.94 19.67
CA HIS A 5 17.86 14.60 19.20
C HIS A 5 16.71 14.64 18.18
N ILE A 6 15.81 15.64 18.28
CA ILE A 6 14.69 15.79 17.34
C ILE A 6 15.21 16.25 15.96
N GLN A 7 16.19 17.16 15.94
CA GLN A 7 16.79 17.63 14.69
C GLN A 7 17.59 16.52 14.00
N GLU A 8 18.31 15.70 14.76
CA GLU A 8 19.06 14.57 14.21
C GLU A 8 18.16 13.51 13.57
N HIS A 9 17.02 13.17 14.21
CA HIS A 9 16.04 12.24 13.63
C HIS A 9 15.35 12.82 12.38
N ILE A 10 15.04 14.11 12.37
CA ILE A 10 14.45 14.78 11.20
C ILE A 10 15.44 14.79 10.03
N ASP A 11 16.72 15.01 10.28
CA ASP A 11 17.77 15.00 9.25
C ASP A 11 18.02 13.60 8.66
N VAL A 12 17.83 12.55 9.45
CA VAL A 12 17.93 11.16 8.98
C VAL A 12 16.73 10.81 8.10
N ILE A 13 15.51 11.17 8.53
CA ILE A 13 14.29 10.96 7.76
C ILE A 13 14.33 11.76 6.44
N ALA A 14 14.78 13.02 6.50
CA ALA A 14 14.89 13.89 5.32
C ALA A 14 15.94 13.39 4.32
N ARG A 15 17.09 12.88 4.79
CA ARG A 15 18.10 12.26 3.91
C ARG A 15 17.59 11.01 3.23
N HIS A 16 16.89 10.16 3.97
CA HIS A 16 16.35 8.91 3.44
C HIS A 16 15.28 9.17 2.36
N GLU A 17 14.43 10.18 2.58
CA GLU A 17 13.45 10.64 1.58
C GLU A 17 14.14 11.26 0.35
N GLN A 18 15.21 12.05 0.55
CA GLN A 18 15.97 12.66 -0.54
C GLN A 18 16.72 11.63 -1.40
N GLU A 19 17.32 10.59 -0.81
CA GLU A 19 17.97 9.50 -1.56
C GLU A 19 16.94 8.67 -2.34
N PHE A 20 15.75 8.45 -1.78
CA PHE A 20 14.63 7.79 -2.47
C PHE A 20 14.10 8.61 -3.65
N LEU A 21 14.12 9.95 -3.55
CA LEU A 21 13.73 10.87 -4.61
C LEU A 21 14.83 11.08 -5.67
N ALA A 22 16.10 10.96 -5.29
CA ALA A 22 17.26 11.18 -6.16
C ALA A 22 17.53 9.99 -7.11
N ASN A 23 17.20 8.76 -6.69
CA ASN A 23 17.41 7.55 -7.50
C ASN A 23 16.27 7.20 -8.45
N ARG A 24 15.20 8.00 -8.53
CA ARG A 24 14.12 7.75 -9.49
C ARG A 24 14.56 8.11 -10.89
N THR A 25 14.63 7.11 -11.75
CA THR A 25 14.81 7.30 -13.20
C THR A 25 13.69 8.18 -13.73
N TRP A 26 13.99 9.00 -14.76
CA TRP A 26 13.02 9.93 -15.35
C TRP A 26 11.73 9.22 -15.81
N SER A 27 11.86 7.96 -16.25
CA SER A 27 10.76 7.06 -16.57
C SER A 27 9.87 6.68 -15.37
N GLU A 28 10.43 6.52 -14.17
CA GLU A 28 9.66 6.21 -12.96
C GLU A 28 8.87 7.42 -12.46
N ARG A 29 9.44 8.63 -12.57
CA ARG A 29 8.72 9.88 -12.26
C ARG A 29 7.58 10.13 -13.24
N LEU A 30 7.82 9.91 -14.52
CA LEU A 30 6.80 10.07 -15.55
C LEU A 30 5.68 9.02 -15.39
N GLY A 31 6.04 7.75 -15.12
CA GLY A 31 5.08 6.68 -14.90
C GLY A 31 4.20 6.88 -13.66
N ASP A 32 4.76 7.37 -12.55
CA ASP A 32 3.99 7.65 -11.34
C ASP A 32 3.05 8.84 -11.51
N ASN A 33 3.48 9.90 -12.21
CA ASN A 33 2.62 11.05 -12.51
C ASN A 33 1.49 10.67 -13.47
N ILE A 34 1.78 9.89 -14.52
CA ILE A 34 0.77 9.40 -15.46
C ILE A 34 -0.20 8.45 -14.74
N GLY A 35 0.30 7.52 -13.91
CA GLY A 35 -0.55 6.61 -13.15
C GLY A 35 -1.39 7.31 -12.06
N ALA A 36 -0.90 8.42 -11.50
CA ALA A 36 -1.66 9.29 -10.60
C ALA A 36 -2.73 10.09 -11.35
N PHE A 37 -2.39 10.63 -12.51
CA PHE A 37 -3.29 11.40 -13.36
C PHE A 37 -4.39 10.52 -13.98
N ALA A 38 -4.05 9.35 -14.50
CA ALA A 38 -4.98 8.38 -15.08
C ALA A 38 -6.05 7.90 -14.09
N GLY A 39 -5.68 7.76 -12.80
CA GLY A 39 -6.62 7.40 -11.73
C GLY A 39 -7.44 8.57 -11.18
N SER A 40 -7.32 9.77 -11.75
CA SER A 40 -7.94 10.98 -11.22
C SER A 40 -9.24 11.34 -11.97
N PHE A 41 -10.23 11.86 -11.26
CA PHE A 41 -11.48 12.35 -11.85
C PHE A 41 -11.31 13.40 -12.98
N PRO A 42 -10.37 14.38 -12.92
CA PRO A 42 -10.20 15.34 -14.02
C PRO A 42 -9.73 14.71 -15.35
N PHE A 43 -9.05 13.57 -15.32
CA PHE A 43 -8.66 12.84 -16.53
C PHE A 43 -9.88 12.37 -17.33
N VAL A 44 -10.91 11.87 -16.64
CA VAL A 44 -12.17 11.42 -17.25
C VAL A 44 -12.90 12.56 -17.92
N ILE A 45 -12.96 13.73 -17.28
CA ILE A 45 -13.59 14.93 -17.84
C ILE A 45 -12.85 15.40 -19.09
N LEU A 46 -11.51 15.45 -19.04
CA LEU A 46 -10.69 15.83 -20.19
C LEU A 46 -10.93 14.90 -21.39
N HIS A 47 -10.99 13.58 -21.15
CA HIS A 47 -11.28 12.58 -22.18
C HIS A 47 -12.66 12.77 -22.79
N LEU A 48 -13.68 13.00 -21.95
CA LEU A 48 -15.04 13.24 -22.41
C LEU A 48 -15.11 14.49 -23.30
N LEU A 49 -14.45 15.58 -22.89
CA LEU A 49 -14.36 16.80 -23.69
C LEU A 49 -13.60 16.59 -24.99
N ALA A 50 -12.50 15.82 -24.98
CA ALA A 50 -11.75 15.48 -26.18
C ALA A 50 -12.59 14.67 -27.17
N PHE A 51 -13.40 13.72 -26.71
CA PHE A 51 -14.32 12.98 -27.57
C PHE A 51 -15.43 13.85 -28.14
N ILE A 52 -16.07 14.69 -27.32
CA ILE A 52 -17.08 15.64 -27.79
C ILE A 52 -16.47 16.57 -28.84
N PHE A 53 -15.27 17.09 -28.59
CA PHE A 53 -14.53 17.93 -29.54
C PHE A 53 -14.26 17.18 -30.85
N TRP A 54 -13.81 15.93 -30.79
CA TRP A 54 -13.56 15.10 -31.97
C TRP A 54 -14.83 14.88 -32.80
N PHE A 55 -15.96 14.59 -32.16
CA PHE A 55 -17.24 14.42 -32.83
C PHE A 55 -17.72 15.72 -33.48
N VAL A 56 -17.61 16.85 -32.79
CA VAL A 56 -18.02 18.17 -33.31
C VAL A 56 -17.19 18.55 -34.54
N VAL A 57 -15.86 18.37 -34.49
CA VAL A 57 -14.96 18.66 -35.62
C VAL A 57 -15.28 17.77 -36.83
N ASN A 58 -15.49 16.46 -36.63
CA ASN A 58 -15.74 15.53 -37.74
C ASN A 58 -17.17 15.59 -38.29
N THR A 59 -18.18 15.89 -37.46
CA THR A 59 -19.60 15.89 -37.87
C THR A 59 -20.00 17.24 -38.47
N TRP A 60 -19.59 18.34 -37.86
CA TRP A 60 -20.16 19.65 -38.14
C TRP A 60 -19.42 20.41 -39.26
N HIS A 61 -18.38 19.81 -39.85
CA HIS A 61 -17.58 20.42 -40.91
C HIS A 61 -17.07 21.83 -40.55
N ILE A 62 -16.84 22.06 -39.26
CA ILE A 62 -16.37 23.34 -38.75
C ILE A 62 -14.94 23.52 -39.27
N PHE A 63 -14.65 24.68 -39.87
CA PHE A 63 -13.40 25.04 -40.57
C PHE A 63 -13.19 24.55 -42.02
N GLY A 64 -14.18 23.96 -42.70
CA GLY A 64 -14.01 23.56 -44.11
C GLY A 64 -13.01 22.42 -44.32
N ILE A 65 -12.70 21.69 -43.24
CA ILE A 65 -11.84 20.51 -43.24
C ILE A 65 -12.71 19.33 -43.67
N ARG A 66 -12.27 18.60 -44.71
CA ARG A 66 -12.91 17.36 -45.16
C ARG A 66 -12.96 16.35 -44.00
N GLN A 67 -14.05 15.60 -43.87
CA GLN A 67 -14.24 14.58 -42.82
C GLN A 67 -12.99 13.67 -42.75
N PHE A 68 -12.18 13.86 -41.72
CA PHE A 68 -10.90 13.17 -41.57
C PHE A 68 -11.11 11.76 -40.99
N ASP A 69 -12.08 11.61 -40.09
CA ASP A 69 -12.47 10.35 -39.48
C ASP A 69 -13.99 10.16 -39.61
N PRO A 70 -14.50 9.75 -40.78
CA PRO A 70 -15.93 9.51 -40.97
C PRO A 70 -16.43 8.37 -40.07
N PRO A 71 -17.72 8.38 -39.70
CA PRO A 71 -18.32 7.28 -38.93
C PRO A 71 -18.08 5.95 -39.67
N PRO A 72 -17.50 4.93 -39.02
CA PRO A 72 -17.55 4.64 -37.57
C PRO A 72 -16.38 5.16 -36.69
N TYR A 73 -15.60 6.16 -37.11
CA TYR A 73 -14.49 6.75 -36.32
C TYR A 73 -13.33 5.79 -36.02
N SER A 74 -12.78 5.14 -37.05
CA SER A 74 -11.75 4.11 -36.90
C SER A 74 -10.43 4.64 -36.33
N LEU A 75 -10.07 5.90 -36.63
CA LEU A 75 -8.83 6.51 -36.15
C LEU A 75 -8.92 6.83 -34.67
N LEU A 76 -10.03 7.43 -34.22
CA LEU A 76 -10.30 7.66 -32.81
C LEU A 76 -10.27 6.34 -32.03
N GLY A 77 -10.94 5.31 -32.54
CA GLY A 77 -11.00 4.00 -31.88
C GLY A 77 -9.61 3.38 -31.69
N THR A 78 -8.74 3.47 -32.69
CA THR A 78 -7.39 2.92 -32.61
C THR A 78 -6.52 3.71 -31.62
N LEU A 79 -6.59 5.04 -31.65
CA LEU A 79 -5.84 5.89 -30.73
C LEU A 79 -6.23 5.62 -29.26
N VAL A 80 -7.54 5.56 -29.00
CA VAL A 80 -8.09 5.26 -27.66
C VAL A 80 -7.71 3.85 -27.20
N ALA A 81 -7.72 2.86 -28.10
CA ALA A 81 -7.32 1.50 -27.76
C ALA A 81 -5.84 1.42 -27.32
N VAL A 82 -4.94 2.08 -28.06
CA VAL A 82 -3.52 2.15 -27.69
C VAL A 82 -3.33 2.89 -26.37
N GLU A 83 -4.01 4.03 -26.19
CA GLU A 83 -3.98 4.79 -24.95
C GLU A 83 -4.48 3.94 -23.76
N ALA A 84 -5.58 3.21 -23.91
CA ALA A 84 -6.12 2.35 -22.87
C ALA A 84 -5.14 1.24 -22.44
N ILE A 85 -4.43 0.61 -23.37
CA ILE A 85 -3.42 -0.41 -23.07
C ILE A 85 -2.24 0.20 -22.29
N LEU A 86 -1.78 1.39 -22.67
CA LEU A 86 -0.72 2.09 -21.97
C LEU A 86 -1.15 2.47 -20.54
N LEU A 87 -2.36 3.01 -20.37
CA LEU A 87 -2.91 3.37 -19.06
C LEU A 87 -3.08 2.15 -18.17
N ALA A 88 -3.62 1.05 -18.69
CA ALA A 88 -3.75 -0.20 -17.96
C ALA A 88 -2.38 -0.72 -17.49
N SER A 89 -1.36 -0.64 -18.35
CA SER A 89 0.01 -1.03 -18.01
C SER A 89 0.60 -0.16 -16.89
N PHE A 90 0.39 1.16 -16.95
CA PHE A 90 0.82 2.07 -15.87
C PHE A 90 0.07 1.82 -14.56
N ILE A 91 -1.24 1.55 -14.62
CA ILE A 91 -2.05 1.19 -13.45
C ILE A 91 -1.52 -0.09 -12.81
N LEU A 92 -1.27 -1.14 -13.61
CA LEU A 92 -0.71 -2.41 -13.11
C LEU A 92 0.67 -2.23 -12.49
N MET A 93 1.53 -1.40 -13.09
CA MET A 93 2.83 -1.07 -12.53
C MET A 93 2.70 -0.36 -11.18
N ARG A 94 1.78 0.60 -11.07
CA ARG A 94 1.49 1.31 -9.82
C ARG A 94 0.94 0.36 -8.76
N GLN A 95 0.00 -0.52 -9.13
CA GLN A 95 -0.55 -1.54 -8.25
C GLN A 95 0.54 -2.50 -7.75
N SER A 96 1.42 -2.98 -8.63
CA SER A 96 2.55 -3.85 -8.24
C SER A 96 3.48 -3.16 -7.24
N ARG A 97 3.82 -1.88 -7.46
CA ARG A 97 4.65 -1.10 -6.53
C ARG A 97 3.96 -0.87 -5.18
N MET A 98 2.66 -0.57 -5.18
CA MET A 98 1.89 -0.43 -3.94
C MET A 98 1.75 -1.76 -3.19
N GLY A 99 1.57 -2.87 -3.91
CA GLY A 99 1.49 -4.22 -3.34
C GLY A 99 2.77 -4.59 -2.60
N LYS A 100 3.94 -4.42 -3.22
CA LYS A 100 5.23 -4.67 -2.56
C LYS A 100 5.41 -3.87 -1.27
N ARG A 101 5.01 -2.60 -1.27
CA ARG A 101 5.06 -1.74 -0.07
C ARG A 101 4.07 -2.18 1.00
N ALA A 102 2.89 -2.65 0.60
CA ALA A 102 1.91 -3.21 1.53
C ALA A 102 2.48 -4.48 2.19
N ASP A 103 3.08 -5.38 1.41
CA ASP A 103 3.70 -6.61 1.92
C ASP A 103 4.84 -6.31 2.91
N GLU A 104 5.74 -5.36 2.58
CA GLU A 104 6.80 -4.92 3.49
C GLU A 104 6.25 -4.35 4.80
N ARG A 105 5.22 -3.49 4.71
CA ARG A 105 4.56 -2.91 5.89
C ARG A 105 3.90 -3.99 6.74
N ASP A 106 3.25 -4.96 6.11
CA ASP A 106 2.55 -6.02 6.82
C ASP A 106 3.55 -6.95 7.54
N HIS A 107 4.73 -7.21 6.93
CA HIS A 107 5.82 -7.91 7.60
C HIS A 107 6.37 -7.15 8.82
N LEU A 108 6.59 -5.83 8.70
CA LEU A 108 7.01 -5.00 9.83
C LEU A 108 5.94 -4.95 10.94
N MET A 109 4.67 -4.86 10.57
CA MET A 109 3.55 -4.88 11.51
C MET A 109 3.53 -6.17 12.32
N LEU A 110 3.74 -7.31 11.66
CA LEU A 110 3.84 -8.61 12.32
C LEU A 110 4.99 -8.62 13.34
N GLN A 111 6.18 -8.14 12.97
CA GLN A 111 7.31 -8.08 13.90
C GLN A 111 7.02 -7.21 15.13
N ILE A 112 6.40 -6.04 14.93
CA ILE A 112 6.02 -5.14 16.03
C ILE A 112 4.99 -5.81 16.93
N LEU A 113 3.99 -6.48 16.37
CA LEU A 113 2.97 -7.19 17.14
C LEU A 113 3.60 -8.27 18.03
N LEU A 114 4.54 -9.05 17.48
CA LEU A 114 5.23 -10.11 18.20
C LEU A 114 6.16 -9.58 19.30
N LEU A 115 6.85 -8.47 19.03
CA LEU A 115 7.64 -7.78 20.06
C LEU A 115 6.73 -7.28 21.18
N THR A 116 5.61 -6.64 20.82
CA THR A 116 4.63 -6.11 21.76
C THR A 116 4.03 -7.23 22.61
N GLU A 117 3.69 -8.37 22.00
CA GLU A 117 3.21 -9.55 22.71
C GLU A 117 4.24 -10.04 23.74
N LYS A 118 5.51 -10.17 23.34
CA LYS A 118 6.59 -10.56 24.26
C LYS A 118 6.76 -9.57 25.41
N GLU A 119 6.69 -8.27 25.14
CA GLU A 119 6.77 -7.23 26.16
C GLU A 119 5.58 -7.30 27.12
N ILE A 120 4.36 -7.51 26.61
CA ILE A 120 3.14 -7.70 27.41
C ILE A 120 3.28 -8.94 28.30
N THR A 121 3.73 -10.09 27.76
CA THR A 121 3.98 -11.30 28.55
C THR A 121 5.00 -11.05 29.66
N ALA A 122 6.07 -10.31 29.37
CA ALA A 122 7.08 -9.95 30.37
C ALA A 122 6.48 -9.06 31.49
N VAL A 123 5.66 -8.07 31.12
CA VAL A 123 4.95 -7.20 32.07
C VAL A 123 3.98 -8.01 32.93
N LEU A 124 3.17 -8.90 32.34
CA LEU A 124 2.31 -9.83 33.07
C LEU A 124 3.13 -10.70 34.05
N GLY A 125 4.31 -11.15 33.65
CA GLY A 125 5.23 -11.91 34.51
C GLY A 125 5.69 -11.12 35.74
N VAL A 126 5.96 -9.82 35.58
CA VAL A 126 6.31 -8.91 36.68
C VAL A 126 5.09 -8.66 37.58
N ASP A 127 3.93 -8.37 37.01
CA ASP A 127 2.69 -8.12 37.76
C ASP A 127 2.30 -9.33 38.62
N ARG A 128 2.46 -10.54 38.09
CA ARG A 128 2.23 -11.79 38.85
C ARG A 128 3.19 -11.92 40.03
N GLN A 129 4.46 -11.55 39.87
CA GLN A 129 5.42 -11.56 40.96
C GLN A 129 5.08 -10.54 42.04
N ILE A 130 4.61 -9.35 41.65
CA ILE A 130 4.15 -8.32 42.58
C ILE A 130 2.91 -8.81 43.33
N ALA A 131 1.90 -9.36 42.63
CA ALA A 131 0.69 -9.90 43.23
C ALA A 131 0.99 -10.97 44.28
N ARG A 132 1.93 -11.88 44.01
CA ARG A 132 2.41 -12.88 44.98
C ARG A 132 3.04 -12.24 46.20
N LYS A 133 3.93 -11.26 46.02
CA LYS A 133 4.56 -10.54 47.15
C LYS A 133 3.56 -9.78 48.01
N MET A 134 2.45 -9.32 47.44
CA MET A 134 1.37 -8.66 48.18
C MET A 134 0.35 -9.62 48.81
N GLY A 135 0.52 -10.93 48.66
CA GLY A 135 -0.39 -11.94 49.21
C GLY A 135 -1.70 -12.13 48.42
N LEU A 136 -1.80 -11.61 47.20
CA LEU A 136 -2.95 -11.79 46.30
C LEU A 136 -2.81 -13.07 45.45
N GLU A 137 -2.73 -14.22 46.12
CA GLU A 137 -2.59 -15.55 45.49
C GLU A 137 -3.74 -15.88 44.52
N SER A 138 -4.96 -15.39 44.79
CA SER A 138 -6.13 -15.61 43.91
C SER A 138 -5.98 -14.93 42.55
N VAL A 139 -5.37 -13.74 42.50
CA VAL A 139 -5.11 -12.99 41.25
C VAL A 139 -3.89 -13.55 40.55
N ALA A 140 -2.83 -13.89 41.29
CA ALA A 140 -1.61 -14.44 40.73
C ALA A 140 -1.79 -15.82 40.07
N ASN A 141 -2.77 -16.61 40.53
CA ASN A 141 -3.05 -17.96 40.04
C ASN A 141 -4.33 -18.04 39.18
N ALA A 142 -4.94 -16.91 38.82
CA ALA A 142 -6.06 -16.88 37.90
C ALA A 142 -5.67 -17.57 36.58
N THR A 143 -6.48 -18.55 36.14
CA THR A 143 -6.21 -19.37 34.96
C THR A 143 -5.99 -18.52 33.71
N GLU A 144 -6.79 -17.46 33.52
CA GLU A 144 -6.65 -16.50 32.43
C GLU A 144 -5.27 -15.82 32.41
N LEU A 145 -4.77 -15.35 33.55
CA LEU A 145 -3.46 -14.72 33.66
C LEU A 145 -2.31 -15.72 33.46
N LYS A 146 -2.57 -17.00 33.72
CA LYS A 146 -1.61 -18.09 33.49
C LYS A 146 -1.51 -18.42 32.01
N GLU A 147 -2.64 -18.53 31.33
CA GLU A 147 -2.69 -18.77 29.89
C GLU A 147 -2.10 -17.59 29.11
N LEU A 148 -2.45 -16.35 29.43
CA LEU A 148 -1.90 -15.14 28.77
C LEU A 148 -0.39 -14.93 29.02
N SER A 149 0.16 -15.53 30.08
CA SER A 149 1.60 -15.46 30.38
C SER A 149 2.41 -16.59 29.72
N GLN A 150 1.75 -17.60 29.17
CA GLN A 150 2.44 -18.63 28.41
C GLN A 150 2.80 -18.03 27.05
N HIS A 151 4.06 -18.12 26.67
CA HIS A 151 4.51 -17.69 25.35
C HIS A 151 3.74 -18.50 24.31
N THR A 152 2.83 -17.86 23.58
CA THR A 152 2.37 -18.37 22.30
C THR A 152 3.54 -18.19 21.34
N SER A 153 4.27 -19.26 21.03
CA SER A 153 5.39 -19.16 20.11
C SER A 153 4.86 -18.95 18.68
N ILE A 154 5.56 -18.11 17.92
CA ILE A 154 5.24 -17.84 16.51
C ILE A 154 5.25 -19.15 15.72
N GLU A 155 6.20 -20.03 16.01
CA GLU A 155 6.28 -21.38 15.47
C GLU A 155 5.00 -22.19 15.73
N ASP A 156 4.42 -22.14 16.93
CA ASP A 156 3.18 -22.89 17.23
C ASP A 156 1.99 -22.34 16.46
N VAL A 157 1.88 -21.01 16.31
CA VAL A 157 0.79 -20.38 15.53
C VAL A 157 0.98 -20.63 14.04
N ALA A 158 2.21 -20.48 13.53
CA ALA A 158 2.53 -20.74 12.13
C ALA A 158 2.37 -22.21 11.77
N GLN A 159 2.74 -23.13 12.67
CA GLN A 159 2.54 -24.56 12.53
C GLN A 159 1.05 -24.91 12.58
N THR A 160 0.30 -24.40 13.56
CA THR A 160 -1.15 -24.62 13.66
C THR A 160 -1.88 -24.07 12.44
N LEU A 161 -1.49 -22.90 11.94
CA LEU A 161 -2.06 -22.32 10.72
C LEU A 161 -1.73 -23.17 9.49
N ARG A 162 -0.49 -23.67 9.37
CA ARG A 162 -0.06 -24.54 8.27
C ARG A 162 -0.72 -25.92 8.31
N GLU A 163 -0.98 -26.47 9.50
CA GLU A 163 -1.73 -27.71 9.70
C GLU A 163 -3.23 -27.54 9.48
N SER A 164 -3.77 -26.33 9.74
CA SER A 164 -5.21 -26.03 9.58
C SER A 164 -5.59 -25.53 8.19
N LEU A 165 -4.64 -25.04 7.39
CA LEU A 165 -4.88 -24.69 6.00
C LEU A 165 -4.76 -25.97 5.14
N PRO A 166 -5.82 -26.36 4.39
CA PRO A 166 -5.70 -27.47 3.46
C PRO A 166 -4.59 -27.15 2.46
N GLU A 167 -3.69 -28.11 2.20
CA GLU A 167 -2.69 -27.98 1.15
C GLU A 167 -3.41 -27.56 -0.13
N THR A 168 -3.23 -26.30 -0.51
CA THR A 168 -3.79 -25.79 -1.74
C THR A 168 -2.85 -26.30 -2.82
N ASP A 169 -3.13 -27.52 -3.29
CA ASP A 169 -2.60 -28.08 -4.53
C ASP A 169 -2.76 -27.02 -5.63
N GLN A 170 -1.62 -26.52 -6.13
CA GLN A 170 -1.50 -25.89 -7.44
C GLN A 170 -0.61 -26.76 -8.32
#